data_AF-A0A9D9QZR0-F1
#
_entry.id   AF-A0A9D9QZR0-F1
#
_cell.length_a   1.000
_cell.length_b   1.000
_cell.length_c   1.000
_cell.angle_alpha   90.00
_cell.angle_beta   90.00
_cell.angle_gamma   90.00
#
_symmetry.space_group_name_H-M   'P 1'
#
loop_
_entity.id
_entity.type
_entity.pdbx_description
1 polymer ?
#
loop_
_entity_poly.entity_id
_entity_poly.type
_entity_poly.pdbx_seq_one_letter_code
_entity_poly.pdbx_strand_id
1 'polypeptide(L)'
;MNEKRYLLFNWAENNYSQYFPNHQTTQSSEPWLFRFYPETTIYAGVNTTDNDVYVLGGPWGNVNPIYIDSLPNLLLTASRVMIVVLGHPDHVNTAKPLLAGLPVQYGGTPRPVDTVLFVVSAQDGPMPQTHLDAEAVASLPRAMDAILVTKMADVDAELLQLVIIEMREVLEQAGDPRWNTMPLIRETDPNIRLTLHGLQPLPIGRALVALGQSDAVDLTVPSLAGLPSRIGPPSIASDGLLFVVSAQDGPMPQTRQQIEANIGSSHAADAIFLVSVAAQPDRELQELVIVEMRDLLGTMSEPHWDSMPVLRDTDSNVGLTLRGLLLPVP
;
A
#
# COMPACT_ATOMS: atom_id res chain seq x y z
N MET A 1 -8.97 -9.87 -25.08
CA MET A 1 -10.01 -9.35 -24.15
C MET A 1 -10.64 -10.45 -23.30
N ASN A 2 -11.06 -11.58 -23.87
CA ASN A 2 -11.69 -12.67 -23.10
C ASN A 2 -10.74 -13.37 -22.11
N GLU A 3 -9.45 -13.54 -22.45
CA GLU A 3 -8.45 -14.10 -21.53
C GLU A 3 -8.34 -13.32 -20.21
N LYS A 4 -8.41 -11.98 -20.27
CA LYS A 4 -8.40 -11.13 -19.08
C LYS A 4 -9.62 -11.39 -18.20
N ARG A 5 -10.81 -11.49 -18.81
CA ARG A 5 -12.06 -11.79 -18.08
C ARG A 5 -12.03 -13.17 -17.42
N TYR A 6 -11.36 -14.16 -18.03
CA TYR A 6 -11.15 -15.47 -17.41
C TYR A 6 -10.17 -15.42 -16.23
N LEU A 7 -9.10 -14.62 -16.31
CA LEU A 7 -8.19 -14.39 -15.19
C LEU A 7 -8.95 -13.84 -13.98
N LEU A 8 -9.86 -12.88 -14.19
CA LEU A 8 -10.69 -12.32 -13.13
C LEU A 8 -11.54 -13.40 -12.43
N PHE A 9 -12.26 -14.22 -13.18
CA PHE A 9 -13.10 -15.26 -12.57
C PHE A 9 -12.29 -16.32 -11.84
N ASN A 10 -11.17 -16.76 -12.41
CA ASN A 10 -10.27 -17.70 -11.75
C ASN A 10 -9.66 -17.10 -10.49
N TRP A 11 -9.33 -15.80 -10.50
CA TRP A 11 -8.85 -15.11 -9.30
C TRP A 11 -9.95 -15.06 -8.22
N ALA A 12 -11.19 -14.75 -8.60
CA ALA A 12 -12.31 -14.68 -7.67
C ALA A 12 -12.55 -16.05 -6.99
N GLU A 13 -12.53 -17.15 -7.75
CA GLU A 13 -12.64 -18.53 -7.23
C GLU A 13 -11.53 -18.87 -6.22
N ASN A 14 -10.30 -18.44 -6.48
CA ASN A 14 -9.16 -18.74 -5.61
C ASN A 14 -9.12 -17.91 -4.32
N ASN A 15 -9.64 -16.67 -4.34
CA ASN A 15 -9.51 -15.74 -3.22
C ASN A 15 -10.79 -15.61 -2.37
N TYR A 16 -11.95 -15.97 -2.94
CA TYR A 16 -13.24 -15.87 -2.26
C TYR A 16 -14.04 -17.17 -2.39
N SER A 17 -13.42 -18.29 -2.03
CA SER A 17 -14.03 -19.63 -2.12
C SER A 17 -15.35 -19.77 -1.36
N GLN A 18 -15.56 -18.98 -0.32
CA GLN A 18 -16.82 -18.87 0.42
C GLN A 18 -18.00 -18.37 -0.43
N TYR A 19 -17.73 -17.60 -1.49
CA TYR A 19 -18.74 -17.04 -2.39
C TYR A 19 -18.72 -17.72 -3.76
N PHE A 20 -17.54 -18.13 -4.23
CA PHE A 20 -17.31 -18.73 -5.54
C PHE A 20 -16.68 -20.12 -5.38
N PRO A 21 -17.41 -21.11 -4.83
CA PRO A 21 -16.88 -22.44 -4.60
C PRO A 21 -16.76 -23.22 -5.90
N ASN A 22 -15.63 -23.90 -6.06
CA ASN A 22 -15.31 -24.77 -7.20
C ASN A 22 -15.26 -24.03 -8.55
N HIS A 23 -14.44 -24.55 -9.47
CA HIS A 23 -14.33 -23.94 -10.79
C HIS A 23 -15.61 -24.10 -11.61
N GLN A 24 -16.10 -23.02 -12.21
CA GLN A 24 -17.27 -23.05 -13.10
C GLN A 24 -16.91 -22.69 -14.54
N THR A 25 -17.65 -23.25 -15.50
CA THR A 25 -17.46 -22.92 -16.92
C THR A 25 -18.00 -21.53 -17.21
N THR A 26 -17.22 -20.68 -17.88
CA THR A 26 -17.67 -19.35 -18.30
C THR A 26 -18.72 -19.46 -19.40
N GLN A 27 -19.86 -18.81 -19.19
CA GLN A 27 -20.98 -18.69 -20.12
C GLN A 27 -21.02 -17.27 -20.70
N SER A 28 -21.66 -17.12 -21.86
CA SER A 28 -21.80 -15.84 -22.55
C SER A 28 -23.24 -15.66 -23.02
N SER A 29 -23.83 -14.51 -22.71
CA SER A 29 -25.15 -14.08 -23.19
C SER A 29 -25.14 -12.56 -23.24
N GLU A 30 -25.15 -11.95 -24.43
CA GLU A 30 -25.01 -10.49 -24.56
C GLU A 30 -25.97 -9.70 -23.65
N PRO A 31 -25.47 -8.66 -22.95
CA PRO A 31 -24.09 -8.13 -22.97
C PRO A 31 -23.13 -8.83 -22.00
N TRP A 32 -23.48 -9.95 -21.39
CA TRP A 32 -22.77 -10.57 -20.27
C TRP A 32 -21.83 -11.71 -20.67
N LEU A 33 -20.67 -11.73 -20.01
CA LEU A 33 -19.82 -12.90 -19.86
C LEU A 33 -19.79 -13.26 -18.38
N PHE A 34 -20.22 -14.46 -17.97
CA PHE A 34 -20.46 -14.75 -16.55
C PHE A 34 -20.20 -16.21 -16.16
N ARG A 35 -20.09 -16.47 -14.85
CA ARG A 35 -20.13 -17.80 -14.23
C ARG A 35 -21.23 -17.85 -13.21
N PHE A 36 -21.93 -18.98 -13.15
CA PHE A 36 -22.92 -19.28 -12.12
C PHE A 36 -22.38 -20.34 -11.19
N TYR A 37 -22.44 -20.10 -9.89
CA TYR A 37 -22.00 -20.98 -8.83
C TYR A 37 -23.23 -21.60 -8.15
N PRO A 38 -23.58 -22.86 -8.44
CA PRO A 38 -24.84 -23.45 -8.00
C PRO A 38 -24.95 -23.60 -6.48
N GLU A 39 -23.82 -23.83 -5.80
CA GLU A 39 -23.79 -24.06 -4.35
C GLU A 39 -24.14 -22.80 -3.56
N THR A 40 -23.70 -21.62 -4.02
CA THR A 40 -23.97 -20.33 -3.38
C THR A 40 -25.07 -19.53 -4.07
N THR A 41 -25.58 -20.04 -5.21
CA THR A 41 -26.57 -19.36 -6.06
C THR A 41 -26.13 -17.97 -6.52
N ILE A 42 -24.84 -17.76 -6.75
CA ILE A 42 -24.26 -16.48 -7.18
C ILE A 42 -23.90 -16.54 -8.66
N TYR A 43 -24.20 -15.46 -9.38
CA TYR A 43 -23.64 -15.13 -10.68
C TYR A 43 -22.53 -14.09 -10.50
N ALA A 44 -21.35 -14.34 -11.05
CA ALA A 44 -20.30 -13.34 -11.24
C ALA A 44 -20.18 -13.04 -12.72
N GLY A 45 -20.34 -11.78 -13.13
CA GLY A 45 -20.44 -11.38 -14.53
C GLY A 45 -19.65 -10.14 -14.86
N VAL A 46 -19.12 -10.09 -16.07
CA VAL A 46 -18.56 -8.88 -16.69
C VAL A 46 -19.50 -8.46 -17.80
N ASN A 47 -19.96 -7.21 -17.76
CA ASN A 47 -20.69 -6.63 -18.87
C ASN A 47 -19.68 -6.20 -19.94
N THR A 48 -19.91 -6.67 -21.17
CA THR A 48 -18.99 -6.51 -22.30
C THR A 48 -19.16 -5.18 -23.02
N THR A 49 -20.22 -4.43 -22.73
CA THR A 49 -20.49 -3.11 -23.30
C THR A 49 -19.78 -2.00 -22.51
N ASP A 50 -19.87 -2.04 -21.18
CA ASP A 50 -19.25 -1.05 -20.27
C ASP A 50 -17.88 -1.51 -19.72
N ASN A 51 -17.58 -2.82 -19.77
CA ASN A 51 -16.43 -3.47 -19.12
C ASN A 51 -16.47 -3.39 -17.58
N ASP A 52 -17.66 -3.33 -16.99
CA ASP A 52 -17.83 -3.35 -15.55
C ASP A 52 -18.16 -4.76 -15.03
N VAL A 53 -17.81 -5.01 -13.76
CA VAL A 53 -17.96 -6.31 -13.11
C VAL A 53 -19.07 -6.23 -12.08
N TYR A 54 -19.94 -7.23 -12.11
CA TYR A 54 -21.14 -7.30 -11.30
C TYR A 54 -21.29 -8.68 -10.67
N VAL A 55 -22.01 -8.73 -9.55
CA VAL A 55 -22.46 -9.96 -8.91
C VAL A 55 -23.97 -9.93 -8.70
N LEU A 56 -24.61 -11.09 -8.77
CA LEU A 56 -26.05 -11.26 -8.51
C LEU A 56 -26.25 -12.57 -7.75
N GLY A 57 -26.95 -12.56 -6.63
CA GLY A 57 -27.18 -13.74 -5.81
C GLY A 57 -26.52 -13.66 -4.43
N GLY A 58 -26.85 -14.63 -3.57
CA GLY A 58 -26.26 -14.73 -2.22
C GLY A 58 -26.44 -13.44 -1.40
N PRO A 59 -25.37 -12.90 -0.78
CA PRO A 59 -25.45 -11.70 0.07
C PRO A 59 -25.76 -10.40 -0.70
N TRP A 60 -25.68 -10.42 -2.04
CA TRP A 60 -25.94 -9.26 -2.90
C TRP A 60 -27.38 -9.19 -3.45
N GLY A 61 -28.21 -10.18 -3.13
CA GLY A 61 -29.61 -10.24 -3.54
C GLY A 61 -29.82 -10.71 -4.99
N ASN A 62 -31.07 -11.04 -5.34
CA ASN A 62 -31.40 -11.83 -6.54
C ASN A 62 -32.16 -11.05 -7.62
N VAL A 63 -32.29 -9.73 -7.46
CA VAL A 63 -33.17 -8.91 -8.31
C VAL A 63 -32.39 -8.13 -9.36
N ASN A 64 -31.33 -7.44 -8.97
CA ASN A 64 -30.49 -6.62 -9.85
C ASN A 64 -29.02 -6.93 -9.62
N PRO A 65 -28.18 -7.02 -10.67
CA PRO A 65 -26.74 -7.16 -10.51
C PRO A 65 -26.17 -5.96 -9.74
N ILE A 66 -25.39 -6.23 -8.71
CA ILE A 66 -24.66 -5.23 -7.92
C ILE A 66 -23.30 -4.99 -8.57
N TYR A 67 -23.01 -3.74 -8.89
CA TYR A 67 -21.71 -3.30 -9.39
C TYR A 67 -20.63 -3.50 -8.31
N ILE A 68 -19.51 -4.10 -8.70
CA ILE A 68 -18.34 -4.30 -7.84
C ILE A 68 -17.26 -3.26 -8.16
N ASP A 69 -16.74 -3.30 -9.39
CA ASP A 69 -15.74 -2.37 -9.92
C ASP A 69 -15.60 -2.55 -11.45
N SER A 70 -14.81 -1.71 -12.10
CA SER A 70 -14.43 -1.87 -13.50
C SER A 70 -13.49 -3.06 -13.69
N LEU A 71 -13.59 -3.73 -14.85
CA LEU A 71 -12.72 -4.84 -15.22
C LEU A 71 -11.23 -4.44 -15.17
N PRO A 72 -10.78 -3.27 -15.66
CA PRO A 72 -9.37 -2.86 -15.52
C PRO A 72 -8.88 -2.83 -14.08
N ASN A 73 -9.66 -2.27 -13.14
CA ASN A 73 -9.29 -2.19 -11.73
C ASN A 73 -9.20 -3.57 -11.10
N LEU A 74 -10.20 -4.42 -11.31
CA LEU A 74 -10.19 -5.78 -10.78
C LEU A 74 -9.12 -6.65 -11.41
N LEU A 75 -8.70 -6.37 -12.65
CA LEU A 75 -7.56 -7.04 -13.25
C LEU A 75 -6.23 -6.63 -12.63
N LEU A 76 -6.09 -5.41 -12.12
CA LEU A 76 -4.92 -5.02 -11.33
C LEU A 76 -4.86 -5.84 -10.03
N THR A 77 -6.02 -6.15 -9.43
CA THR A 77 -6.10 -7.03 -8.26
C THR A 77 -5.93 -8.52 -8.62
N ALA A 78 -6.43 -8.94 -9.78
CA ALA A 78 -6.47 -10.34 -10.20
C ALA A 78 -5.20 -10.82 -10.89
N SER A 79 -4.50 -9.93 -11.59
CA SER A 79 -3.13 -10.20 -12.02
C SER A 79 -2.27 -10.22 -10.78
N ARG A 80 -1.54 -11.31 -10.53
CA ARG A 80 -0.46 -11.31 -9.52
C ARG A 80 0.53 -10.22 -9.93
N VAL A 81 0.33 -9.01 -9.42
CA VAL A 81 1.22 -7.87 -9.62
C VAL A 81 2.49 -8.18 -8.88
N MET A 82 3.60 -8.09 -9.59
CA MET A 82 4.91 -8.35 -9.02
C MET A 82 5.61 -7.03 -8.73
N ILE A 83 6.45 -7.05 -7.71
CA ILE A 83 7.50 -6.05 -7.53
C ILE A 83 8.70 -6.56 -8.33
N VAL A 84 8.94 -5.95 -9.49
CA VAL A 84 10.09 -6.28 -10.34
C VAL A 84 11.29 -5.48 -9.87
N VAL A 85 12.27 -6.20 -9.33
CA VAL A 85 13.46 -5.65 -8.69
C VAL A 85 14.57 -5.55 -9.72
N LEU A 86 15.02 -4.33 -9.99
CA LEU A 86 16.02 -3.97 -10.99
C LEU A 86 17.22 -3.27 -10.36
N GLY A 87 18.36 -3.27 -11.04
CA GLY A 87 19.63 -2.75 -10.53
C GLY A 87 20.77 -3.75 -10.61
N HIS A 88 21.95 -3.33 -10.16
CA HIS A 88 23.14 -4.19 -10.19
C HIS A 88 22.93 -5.47 -9.36
N PRO A 89 23.36 -6.66 -9.83
CA PRO A 89 23.14 -7.93 -9.13
C PRO A 89 23.57 -7.93 -7.65
N ASP A 90 24.68 -7.28 -7.31
CA ASP A 90 25.17 -7.21 -5.93
C ASP A 90 24.26 -6.35 -5.03
N HIS A 91 23.72 -5.26 -5.56
CA HIS A 91 22.77 -4.39 -4.84
C HIS A 91 21.46 -5.14 -4.62
N VAL A 92 20.95 -5.78 -5.68
CA VAL A 92 19.75 -6.61 -5.63
C VAL A 92 19.90 -7.77 -4.63
N ASN A 93 21.04 -8.45 -4.62
CA ASN A 93 21.32 -9.53 -3.66
C ASN A 93 21.30 -9.04 -2.21
N THR A 94 21.79 -7.81 -1.96
CA THR A 94 21.76 -7.18 -0.63
C THR A 94 20.32 -6.89 -0.18
N ALA A 95 19.43 -6.51 -1.10
CA ALA A 95 18.03 -6.22 -0.78
C ALA A 95 17.16 -7.48 -0.54
N LYS A 96 17.57 -8.67 -0.98
CA LYS A 96 16.75 -9.89 -0.90
C LYS A 96 16.14 -10.17 0.49
N PRO A 97 16.89 -10.06 1.61
CA PRO A 97 16.33 -10.31 2.94
C PRO A 97 15.21 -9.33 3.33
N LEU A 98 15.29 -8.07 2.87
CA LEU A 98 14.29 -7.03 3.12
C LEU A 98 12.99 -7.31 2.36
N LEU A 99 13.12 -7.92 1.18
CA LEU A 99 12.02 -8.23 0.26
C LEU A 99 11.39 -9.61 0.49
N ALA A 100 11.91 -10.38 1.44
CA ALA A 100 11.37 -11.70 1.77
C ALA A 100 9.90 -11.60 2.23
N GLY A 101 9.04 -12.44 1.63
CA GLY A 101 7.59 -12.47 1.87
C GLY A 101 6.77 -11.65 0.87
N LEU A 102 7.40 -10.77 0.08
CA LEU A 102 6.73 -9.96 -0.94
C LEU A 102 6.65 -10.69 -2.29
N PRO A 103 5.66 -10.38 -3.14
CA PRO A 103 5.54 -10.95 -4.49
C PRO A 103 6.59 -10.34 -5.42
N VAL A 104 7.84 -10.79 -5.33
CA VAL A 104 8.99 -10.18 -6.03
C VAL A 104 9.48 -11.01 -7.21
N GLN A 105 9.90 -10.33 -8.28
CA GLN A 105 10.62 -10.90 -9.41
C GLN A 105 11.96 -10.18 -9.52
N TYR A 106 13.08 -10.92 -9.59
CA TYR A 106 14.40 -10.33 -9.75
C TYR A 106 14.79 -10.29 -11.22
N GLY A 107 14.98 -9.08 -11.77
CA GLY A 107 15.24 -8.87 -13.19
C GLY A 107 14.06 -9.21 -14.11
N GLY A 108 14.36 -9.30 -15.41
CA GLY A 108 13.35 -9.50 -16.45
C GLY A 108 12.63 -8.20 -16.85
N THR A 109 11.64 -8.31 -17.73
CA THR A 109 10.89 -7.16 -18.23
C THR A 109 9.60 -6.95 -17.42
N PRO A 110 9.43 -5.82 -16.73
CA PRO A 110 8.19 -5.50 -16.03
C PRO A 110 7.02 -5.37 -17.01
N ARG A 111 5.84 -5.81 -16.58
CA ARG A 111 4.59 -5.47 -17.28
C ARG A 111 4.13 -4.07 -16.87
N PRO A 112 3.28 -3.39 -17.65
CA PRO A 112 2.76 -2.07 -17.28
C PRO A 112 2.04 -2.00 -15.92
N VAL A 113 1.55 -3.14 -15.42
CA VAL A 113 0.86 -3.24 -14.13
C VAL A 113 1.79 -3.58 -12.96
N ASP A 114 3.03 -3.98 -13.25
CA ASP A 114 4.02 -4.34 -12.23
C ASP A 114 4.65 -3.07 -11.64
N THR A 115 5.03 -3.16 -10.36
CA THR A 115 5.78 -2.11 -9.69
C THR A 115 7.26 -2.34 -9.92
N VAL A 116 7.99 -1.30 -10.35
CA VAL A 116 9.45 -1.38 -10.45
C VAL A 116 10.08 -0.88 -9.16
N LEU A 117 10.99 -1.67 -8.60
CA LEU A 117 11.84 -1.29 -7.50
C LEU A 117 13.29 -1.27 -7.98
N PHE A 118 13.83 -0.07 -8.17
CA PHE A 118 15.26 0.09 -8.43
C PHE A 118 16.02 -0.10 -7.12
N VAL A 119 17.08 -0.92 -7.14
CA VAL A 119 17.93 -1.15 -5.98
C VAL A 119 19.32 -0.62 -6.27
N VAL A 120 19.77 0.31 -5.43
CA VAL A 120 21.12 0.88 -5.47
C VAL A 120 21.79 0.73 -4.12
N SER A 121 23.12 0.71 -4.13
CA SER A 121 23.95 0.79 -2.92
C SER A 121 24.24 2.24 -2.60
N ALA A 122 24.15 2.62 -1.33
CA ALA A 122 24.55 3.94 -0.86
C ALA A 122 26.06 4.21 -1.00
N GLN A 123 26.87 3.15 -1.16
CA GLN A 123 28.32 3.26 -1.34
C GLN A 123 28.72 3.37 -2.82
N ASP A 124 27.96 2.72 -3.70
CA ASP A 124 28.32 2.58 -5.12
C ASP A 124 27.47 3.44 -6.06
N GLY A 125 26.30 3.90 -5.59
CA GLY A 125 25.33 4.60 -6.42
C GLY A 125 24.71 3.73 -7.52
N PRO A 126 24.09 4.34 -8.55
CA PRO A 126 23.62 3.62 -9.74
C PRO A 126 24.81 3.13 -10.58
N MET A 127 24.89 1.81 -10.82
CA MET A 127 25.89 1.19 -11.70
C MET A 127 25.39 1.05 -13.15
N PRO A 128 26.24 0.70 -14.15
CA PRO A 128 25.83 0.64 -15.56
C PRO A 128 24.56 -0.17 -15.86
N GLN A 129 24.33 -1.28 -15.14
CA GLN A 129 23.08 -2.06 -15.27
C GLN A 129 21.84 -1.24 -14.89
N THR A 130 21.95 -0.37 -13.87
CA THR A 130 20.88 0.52 -13.43
C THR A 130 20.45 1.49 -14.53
N HIS A 131 21.39 2.01 -15.32
CA HIS A 131 21.08 2.87 -16.47
C HIS A 131 20.30 2.09 -17.54
N LEU A 132 20.77 0.88 -17.89
CA LEU A 132 20.08 0.03 -18.86
C LEU A 132 18.66 -0.33 -18.40
N ASP A 133 18.51 -0.66 -17.12
CA ASP A 133 17.21 -0.96 -16.52
C ASP A 133 16.30 0.27 -16.55
N ALA A 134 16.80 1.45 -16.21
CA ALA A 134 16.06 2.71 -16.24
C ALA A 134 15.55 3.04 -17.64
N GLU A 135 16.42 2.97 -18.66
CA GLU A 135 16.04 3.19 -20.06
C GLU A 135 14.99 2.17 -20.54
N ALA A 136 15.14 0.90 -20.16
CA ALA A 136 14.22 -0.16 -20.56
C ALA A 136 12.80 0.04 -20.03
N VAL A 137 12.65 0.70 -18.87
CA VAL A 137 11.35 0.87 -18.23
C VAL A 137 10.78 2.29 -18.32
N ALA A 138 11.56 3.31 -18.65
CA ALA A 138 11.14 4.72 -18.58
C ALA A 138 9.79 5.02 -19.27
N SER A 139 9.47 4.32 -20.37
CA SER A 139 8.26 4.55 -21.15
C SER A 139 7.02 3.74 -20.71
N LEU A 140 7.14 2.77 -19.79
CA LEU A 140 5.97 1.95 -19.42
C LEU A 140 5.02 2.76 -18.51
N PRO A 141 3.71 2.78 -18.78
CA PRO A 141 2.74 3.49 -17.95
C PRO A 141 2.50 2.73 -16.65
N ARG A 142 3.18 3.13 -15.58
CA ARG A 142 3.13 2.44 -14.26
C ARG A 142 2.62 3.37 -13.17
N ALA A 143 1.75 2.84 -12.33
CA ALA A 143 1.13 3.59 -11.24
C ALA A 143 2.06 3.82 -10.04
N MET A 144 3.01 2.91 -9.80
CA MET A 144 3.85 2.96 -8.61
C MET A 144 5.20 2.30 -8.85
N ASP A 145 6.27 3.07 -8.65
CA ASP A 145 7.67 2.66 -8.68
C ASP A 145 8.39 3.29 -7.48
N ALA A 146 9.54 2.74 -7.07
CA ALA A 146 10.36 3.30 -6.02
C ALA A 146 11.85 2.99 -6.21
N ILE A 147 12.69 3.71 -5.47
CA ILE A 147 14.12 3.46 -5.33
C ILE A 147 14.37 2.93 -3.92
N LEU A 148 15.03 1.79 -3.79
CA LEU A 148 15.55 1.25 -2.53
C LEU A 148 17.06 1.46 -2.45
N VAL A 149 17.50 2.15 -1.41
CA VAL A 149 18.91 2.38 -1.11
C VAL A 149 19.36 1.41 0.00
N THR A 150 20.37 0.61 -0.31
CA THR A 150 20.95 -0.44 0.55
C THR A 150 22.38 -0.10 0.98
N LYS A 151 22.98 -0.88 1.89
CA LYS A 151 24.35 -0.66 2.43
C LYS A 151 24.57 0.74 2.98
N MET A 152 23.64 1.19 3.81
CA MET A 152 23.63 2.50 4.47
C MET A 152 24.48 2.54 5.75
N ALA A 153 25.04 1.41 6.17
CA ALA A 153 25.97 1.36 7.28
C ALA A 153 27.19 2.26 7.01
N ASP A 154 27.50 3.13 7.97
CA ASP A 154 28.63 4.07 7.93
C ASP A 154 28.61 5.07 6.75
N VAL A 155 27.44 5.30 6.14
CA VAL A 155 27.27 6.30 5.08
C VAL A 155 26.86 7.64 5.69
N ASP A 156 27.61 8.69 5.36
CA ASP A 156 27.26 10.06 5.75
C ASP A 156 26.16 10.67 4.87
N ALA A 157 25.66 11.84 5.31
CA ALA A 157 24.56 12.51 4.61
C ALA A 157 24.96 13.06 3.23
N GLU A 158 26.23 13.39 3.01
CA GLU A 158 26.72 13.97 1.76
C GLU A 158 26.80 12.90 0.66
N LEU A 159 27.40 11.75 0.99
CA LEU A 159 27.47 10.61 0.08
C LEU A 159 26.07 10.11 -0.28
N LEU A 160 25.18 10.03 0.70
CA LEU A 160 23.78 9.67 0.44
C LEU A 160 23.11 10.68 -0.51
N GLN A 161 23.30 11.98 -0.29
CA GLN A 161 22.74 13.01 -1.18
C GLN A 161 23.29 12.88 -2.60
N LEU A 162 24.59 12.57 -2.76
CA LEU A 162 25.19 12.35 -4.07
C LEU A 162 24.56 11.16 -4.78
N VAL A 163 24.43 10.00 -4.12
CA VAL A 163 23.78 8.82 -4.70
C VAL A 163 22.34 9.11 -5.11
N ILE A 164 21.62 9.91 -4.32
CA ILE A 164 20.26 10.34 -4.66
C ILE A 164 20.29 11.18 -5.94
N ILE A 165 21.15 12.19 -6.03
CA ILE A 165 21.27 13.05 -7.21
C ILE A 165 21.60 12.21 -8.44
N GLU A 166 22.60 11.34 -8.36
CA GLU A 166 22.99 10.45 -9.47
C GLU A 166 21.82 9.59 -9.93
N MET A 167 21.08 8.95 -9.01
CA MET A 167 19.92 8.13 -9.39
C MET A 167 18.82 8.97 -10.06
N ARG A 168 18.60 10.21 -9.60
CA ARG A 168 17.63 11.13 -10.22
C ARG A 168 18.06 11.51 -11.64
N GLU A 169 19.35 11.79 -11.85
CA GLU A 169 19.91 12.06 -13.17
C GLU A 169 19.80 10.85 -14.11
N VAL A 170 20.03 9.63 -13.61
CA VAL A 170 19.82 8.39 -14.40
C VAL A 170 18.38 8.30 -14.91
N LEU A 171 17.40 8.53 -14.03
CA LEU A 171 15.99 8.48 -14.40
C LEU A 171 15.60 9.62 -15.35
N GLU A 172 16.16 10.82 -15.15
CA GLU A 172 15.93 11.97 -16.02
C GLU A 172 16.48 11.71 -17.44
N GLN A 173 17.71 11.19 -17.54
CA GLN A 173 18.34 10.83 -18.81
C GLN A 173 17.59 9.71 -19.53
N ALA A 174 17.07 8.73 -18.78
CA ALA A 174 16.21 7.68 -19.32
C ALA A 174 14.84 8.21 -19.81
N GLY A 175 14.47 9.44 -19.43
CA GLY A 175 13.21 10.07 -19.80
C GLY A 175 12.02 9.60 -18.97
N ASP A 176 12.23 9.08 -17.76
CA ASP A 176 11.11 8.70 -16.88
C ASP A 176 10.45 9.98 -16.34
N PRO A 177 9.14 10.20 -16.59
CA PRO A 177 8.46 11.42 -16.15
C PRO A 177 8.37 11.58 -14.62
N ARG A 178 8.66 10.51 -13.87
CA ARG A 178 8.64 10.48 -12.40
C ARG A 178 10.02 10.63 -11.78
N TRP A 179 11.05 10.95 -12.58
CA TRP A 179 12.44 11.04 -12.12
C TRP A 179 12.59 11.84 -10.82
N ASN A 180 11.88 12.96 -10.65
CA ASN A 180 11.96 13.84 -9.47
C ASN A 180 10.97 13.50 -8.34
N THR A 181 10.00 12.64 -8.59
CA THR A 181 8.89 12.33 -7.66
C THR A 181 8.88 10.87 -7.20
N MET A 182 9.67 10.00 -7.84
CA MET A 182 9.75 8.58 -7.47
C MET A 182 10.20 8.45 -6.00
N PRO A 183 9.44 7.77 -5.12
CA PRO A 183 9.79 7.60 -3.71
C PRO A 183 11.17 6.98 -3.50
N LEU A 184 11.85 7.41 -2.44
CA LEU A 184 13.16 6.89 -2.05
C LEU A 184 13.08 6.23 -0.68
N ILE A 185 13.26 4.92 -0.66
CA ILE A 185 13.19 4.05 0.50
C ILE A 185 14.62 3.74 0.95
N ARG A 186 14.90 3.95 2.24
CA ARG A 186 16.21 3.65 2.83
C ARG A 186 16.11 2.36 3.62
N GLU A 187 17.14 1.51 3.57
CA GLU A 187 17.16 0.27 4.37
C GLU A 187 17.06 0.52 5.90
N THR A 188 17.40 1.73 6.33
CA THR A 188 17.36 2.18 7.73
C THR A 188 16.00 2.77 8.15
N ASP A 189 15.01 2.81 7.26
CA ASP A 189 13.64 3.22 7.61
C ASP A 189 13.09 2.30 8.72
N PRO A 190 12.71 2.84 9.90
CA PRO A 190 12.21 2.03 11.00
C PRO A 190 10.94 1.25 10.64
N ASN A 191 10.18 1.72 9.65
CA ASN A 191 8.97 1.10 9.15
C ASN A 191 9.18 0.40 7.79
N ILE A 192 10.43 0.10 7.40
CA ILE A 192 10.77 -0.41 6.07
C ILE A 192 9.91 -1.58 5.60
N ARG A 193 9.58 -2.51 6.49
CA ARG A 193 8.74 -3.67 6.14
C ARG A 193 7.36 -3.23 5.66
N LEU A 194 6.72 -2.30 6.36
CA LEU A 194 5.44 -1.71 5.98
C LEU A 194 5.57 -0.83 4.73
N THR A 195 6.63 -0.03 4.65
CA THR A 195 6.92 0.83 3.48
C THR A 195 7.06 -0.02 2.19
N LEU A 196 7.84 -1.10 2.23
CA LEU A 196 8.01 -2.03 1.11
C LEU A 196 6.74 -2.83 0.82
N HIS A 197 5.97 -3.18 1.87
CA HIS A 197 4.68 -3.82 1.71
C HIS A 197 3.72 -2.96 0.87
N GLY A 198 3.68 -1.64 1.14
CA GLY A 198 2.85 -0.65 0.46
C GLY A 198 3.13 -0.43 -1.03
N LEU A 199 4.18 -1.04 -1.57
CA LEU A 199 4.47 -1.11 -3.01
C LEU A 199 3.51 -2.02 -3.78
N GLN A 200 2.61 -2.73 -3.10
CA GLN A 200 1.60 -3.57 -3.75
C GLN A 200 0.34 -2.77 -4.12
N PRO A 201 -0.47 -3.26 -5.08
CA PRO A 201 -1.79 -2.70 -5.36
C PRO A 201 -2.69 -2.76 -4.13
N LEU A 202 -3.43 -1.69 -3.87
CA LEU A 202 -4.40 -1.67 -2.77
C LEU A 202 -5.62 -2.54 -3.09
N PRO A 203 -6.13 -3.32 -2.12
CA PRO A 203 -7.43 -3.95 -2.19
C PRO A 203 -8.53 -2.91 -2.36
N ILE A 204 -9.54 -3.26 -3.15
CA ILE A 204 -10.72 -2.41 -3.34
C ILE A 204 -11.53 -2.35 -2.04
N GLY A 205 -12.02 -1.16 -1.70
CA GLY A 205 -13.00 -0.96 -0.61
C GLY A 205 -12.43 -0.84 0.80
N ARG A 206 -11.10 -0.92 0.99
CA ARG A 206 -10.45 -0.63 2.28
C ARG A 206 -10.15 0.85 2.41
N ALA A 207 -10.30 1.40 3.62
CA ALA A 207 -9.92 2.77 3.92
C ALA A 207 -9.09 2.87 5.20
N LEU A 208 -8.27 3.92 5.29
CA LEU A 208 -7.67 4.35 6.53
C LEU A 208 -8.71 5.11 7.34
N VAL A 209 -8.83 4.76 8.59
CA VAL A 209 -9.78 5.35 9.52
C VAL A 209 -8.98 6.03 10.60
N ALA A 210 -9.09 7.34 10.69
CA ALA A 210 -8.34 8.12 11.68
C ALA A 210 -9.21 8.39 12.91
N LEU A 211 -8.67 8.04 14.08
CA LEU A 211 -9.21 8.36 15.40
C LEU A 211 -8.26 9.30 16.12
N GLY A 212 -8.77 10.41 16.64
CA GLY A 212 -7.99 11.41 17.35
C GLY A 212 -8.28 12.83 16.89
N GLN A 213 -7.50 13.77 17.45
CA GLN A 213 -7.70 15.22 17.37
C GLN A 213 -8.30 15.68 16.04
N SER A 214 -9.55 16.13 16.07
CA SER A 214 -10.40 16.46 14.91
C SER A 214 -9.79 17.50 13.96
N ASP A 215 -8.89 18.33 14.46
CA ASP A 215 -8.27 19.43 13.70
C ASP A 215 -6.99 18.96 12.97
N ALA A 216 -6.41 17.85 13.41
CA ALA A 216 -5.24 17.20 12.78
C ALA A 216 -5.62 16.27 11.63
N VAL A 217 -6.88 15.80 11.62
CA VAL A 217 -7.44 14.92 10.58
C VAL A 217 -8.21 15.74 9.53
N ASP A 218 -7.97 17.05 9.45
CA ASP A 218 -8.26 17.69 8.18
C ASP A 218 -7.42 16.93 7.15
N LEU A 219 -8.08 16.38 6.12
CA LEU A 219 -7.56 15.45 5.11
C LEU A 219 -6.45 16.06 4.22
N THR A 220 -5.82 17.11 4.72
CA THR A 220 -4.80 17.96 4.13
C THR A 220 -3.38 17.52 4.49
N VAL A 221 -3.18 16.47 5.29
CA VAL A 221 -1.87 15.83 5.38
C VAL A 221 -1.50 15.41 3.95
N PRO A 222 -0.54 16.07 3.29
CA PRO A 222 -0.29 15.84 1.86
C PRO A 222 0.11 14.38 1.60
N SER A 223 0.56 13.69 2.64
CA SER A 223 0.95 12.30 2.61
C SER A 223 -0.19 11.27 2.72
N LEU A 224 -1.41 11.69 3.08
CA LEU A 224 -2.64 10.89 2.94
C LEU A 224 -3.33 11.12 1.58
N ALA A 225 -2.87 12.09 0.79
CA ALA A 225 -3.49 12.46 -0.47
C ALA A 225 -3.52 11.28 -1.46
N GLY A 226 -4.72 10.94 -1.94
CA GLY A 226 -4.95 9.83 -2.87
C GLY A 226 -5.13 8.45 -2.21
N LEU A 227 -5.05 8.35 -0.88
CA LEU A 227 -5.45 7.14 -0.15
C LEU A 227 -6.93 7.22 0.23
N PRO A 228 -7.68 6.10 0.10
CA PRO A 228 -9.03 6.03 0.64
C PRO A 228 -8.94 6.21 2.16
N SER A 229 -9.46 7.32 2.67
CA SER A 229 -9.42 7.66 4.09
C SER A 229 -10.73 8.30 4.54
N ARG A 230 -11.09 8.11 5.82
CA ARG A 230 -12.28 8.71 6.42
C ARG A 230 -12.08 8.99 7.91
N ILE A 231 -12.86 9.94 8.42
CA ILE A 231 -12.97 10.25 9.85
C ILE A 231 -14.17 9.48 10.41
N GLY A 232 -14.01 8.89 11.59
CA GLY A 232 -15.11 8.21 12.30
C GLY A 232 -14.80 6.75 12.61
N PRO A 233 -15.79 5.94 12.99
CA PRO A 233 -15.58 4.53 13.30
C PRO A 233 -15.20 3.72 12.05
N PRO A 234 -14.42 2.63 12.19
CA PRO A 234 -14.24 1.67 11.12
C PRO A 234 -15.60 1.11 10.69
N SER A 235 -15.80 1.02 9.37
CA SER A 235 -17.08 0.60 8.79
C SER A 235 -17.06 -0.86 8.35
N ILE A 236 -15.86 -1.42 8.13
CA ILE A 236 -15.65 -2.84 7.84
C ILE A 236 -14.48 -3.38 8.66
N ALA A 237 -14.49 -4.69 8.93
CA ALA A 237 -13.47 -5.40 9.69
C ALA A 237 -12.03 -5.25 9.14
N SER A 238 -11.91 -4.81 7.90
CA SER A 238 -10.67 -4.74 7.16
C SER A 238 -10.15 -3.33 6.91
N ASP A 239 -10.75 -2.32 7.52
CA ASP A 239 -10.16 -0.98 7.54
C ASP A 239 -8.88 -0.98 8.38
N GLY A 240 -7.96 -0.06 8.05
CA GLY A 240 -6.79 0.22 8.87
C GLY A 240 -7.07 1.38 9.81
N LEU A 241 -6.71 1.25 11.09
CA LEU A 241 -6.94 2.29 12.09
C LEU A 241 -5.66 3.13 12.28
N LEU A 242 -5.82 4.45 12.32
CA LEU A 242 -4.75 5.38 12.65
C LEU A 242 -5.11 6.12 13.92
N PHE A 243 -4.28 5.95 14.95
CA PHE A 243 -4.36 6.72 16.18
C PHE A 243 -3.59 8.02 16.02
N VAL A 244 -4.31 9.10 15.74
CA VAL A 244 -3.72 10.40 15.41
C VAL A 244 -3.49 11.22 16.67
N VAL A 245 -2.25 11.69 16.85
CA VAL A 245 -1.83 12.50 18.00
C VAL A 245 -0.91 13.64 17.56
N SER A 246 -1.09 14.82 18.15
CA SER A 246 -0.24 15.99 17.91
C SER A 246 1.10 15.85 18.65
N ALA A 247 2.20 16.09 17.94
CA ALA A 247 3.53 16.15 18.55
C ALA A 247 3.68 17.29 19.56
N GLN A 248 2.86 18.35 19.46
CA GLN A 248 2.89 19.48 20.39
C GLN A 248 2.00 19.25 21.61
N ASP A 249 0.80 18.72 21.38
CA ASP A 249 -0.28 18.72 22.39
C ASP A 249 -0.44 17.38 23.10
N GLY A 250 0.10 16.31 22.53
CA GLY A 250 -0.14 14.96 23.02
C GLY A 250 -1.61 14.52 22.90
N PRO A 251 -2.01 13.44 23.60
CA PRO A 251 -3.37 12.91 23.53
C PRO A 251 -4.35 13.76 24.34
N MET A 252 -5.01 14.71 23.66
CA MET A 252 -6.05 15.58 24.24
C MET A 252 -7.27 14.78 24.75
N PRO A 253 -8.07 15.32 25.70
CA PRO A 253 -9.26 14.64 26.23
C PRO A 253 -10.25 14.16 25.17
N GLN A 254 -10.39 14.89 24.06
CA GLN A 254 -11.24 14.50 22.93
C GLN A 254 -10.71 13.25 22.21
N THR A 255 -9.39 13.18 21.99
CA THR A 255 -8.70 12.01 21.43
C THR A 255 -8.97 10.78 22.29
N ARG A 256 -8.88 10.93 23.62
CA ARG A 256 -9.17 9.84 24.58
C ARG A 256 -10.60 9.32 24.44
N GLN A 257 -11.59 10.21 24.43
CA GLN A 257 -13.00 9.83 24.27
C GLN A 257 -13.29 9.13 22.93
N GLN A 258 -12.66 9.59 21.83
CA GLN A 258 -12.83 8.96 20.53
C GLN A 258 -12.24 7.56 20.48
N ILE A 259 -11.06 7.36 21.06
CA ILE A 259 -10.42 6.04 21.14
C ILE A 259 -11.27 5.10 22.01
N GLU A 260 -11.71 5.54 23.19
CA GLU A 260 -12.58 4.77 24.09
C GLU A 260 -13.87 4.32 23.40
N ALA A 261 -14.46 5.19 22.56
CA ALA A 261 -15.70 4.88 21.85
C ALA A 261 -15.55 3.82 20.74
N ASN A 262 -14.32 3.58 20.27
CA ASN A 262 -14.04 2.71 19.12
C ASN A 262 -13.21 1.48 19.49
N ILE A 263 -12.84 1.32 20.76
CA ILE A 263 -12.01 0.19 21.15
C ILE A 263 -12.75 -1.15 21.01
N GLY A 264 -12.02 -2.18 20.58
CA GLY A 264 -12.60 -3.51 20.31
C GLY A 264 -13.40 -3.60 19.02
N SER A 265 -13.35 -2.56 18.18
CA SER A 265 -13.77 -2.65 16.78
C SER A 265 -12.95 -3.73 16.06
N SER A 266 -13.52 -4.41 15.08
CA SER A 266 -12.73 -5.28 14.22
C SER A 266 -12.00 -4.38 13.20
N HIS A 267 -10.69 -4.33 13.25
CA HIS A 267 -9.82 -3.70 12.24
C HIS A 267 -8.65 -4.65 11.92
N ALA A 268 -8.02 -4.45 10.76
CA ALA A 268 -7.00 -5.36 10.26
C ALA A 268 -5.57 -5.00 10.68
N ALA A 269 -5.29 -3.70 10.90
CA ALA A 269 -3.97 -3.19 11.25
C ALA A 269 -4.06 -1.77 11.81
N ASP A 270 -3.21 -1.47 12.79
CA ASP A 270 -3.23 -0.21 13.52
C ASP A 270 -1.84 0.45 13.54
N ALA A 271 -1.82 1.79 13.61
CA ALA A 271 -0.60 2.58 13.76
C ALA A 271 -0.85 3.87 14.57
N ILE A 272 0.19 4.36 15.24
CA ILE A 272 0.19 5.71 15.83
C ILE A 272 0.68 6.68 14.77
N PHE A 273 -0.09 7.72 14.49
CA PHE A 273 0.26 8.77 13.53
C PHE A 273 0.49 10.10 14.24
N LEU A 274 1.77 10.49 14.30
CA LEU A 274 2.22 11.73 14.92
C LEU A 274 2.18 12.87 13.90
N VAL A 275 1.35 13.88 14.17
CA VAL A 275 1.19 15.06 13.30
C VAL A 275 1.87 16.29 13.89
N SER A 276 2.02 17.33 13.06
CA SER A 276 2.65 18.60 13.44
C SER A 276 4.07 18.42 13.94
N VAL A 277 4.78 17.42 13.41
CA VAL A 277 6.15 17.08 13.82
C VAL A 277 7.11 18.23 13.52
N ALA A 278 6.92 18.94 12.40
CA ALA A 278 7.70 20.13 12.08
C ALA A 278 7.57 21.26 13.12
N ALA A 279 6.44 21.30 13.83
CA ALA A 279 6.17 22.30 14.86
C ALA A 279 6.73 21.90 16.24
N GLN A 280 7.13 20.63 16.41
CA GLN A 280 7.85 20.13 17.58
C GLN A 280 9.16 19.44 17.14
N PRO A 281 10.25 20.18 16.91
CA PRO A 281 11.50 19.61 16.42
C PRO A 281 12.26 18.78 17.48
N ASP A 282 11.91 18.91 18.76
CA ASP A 282 12.57 18.16 19.84
C ASP A 282 12.12 16.69 19.84
N ARG A 283 13.07 15.79 19.59
CA ARG A 283 12.81 14.35 19.50
C ARG A 283 12.48 13.73 20.86
N GLU A 284 13.02 14.24 21.96
CA GLU A 284 12.71 13.70 23.30
C GLU A 284 11.24 14.00 23.67
N LEU A 285 10.75 15.19 23.32
CA LEU A 285 9.35 15.56 23.51
C LEU A 285 8.40 14.74 22.62
N GLN A 286 8.79 14.47 21.37
CA GLN A 286 8.02 13.57 20.50
C GLN A 286 7.92 12.15 21.08
N GLU A 287 9.02 11.60 21.58
CA GLU A 287 9.02 10.26 22.19
C GLU A 287 8.20 10.23 23.49
N LEU A 288 8.16 11.31 24.27
CA LEU A 288 7.28 11.41 25.43
C LEU A 288 5.80 11.35 25.03
N VAL A 289 5.40 12.05 23.97
CA VAL A 289 4.04 11.98 23.43
C VAL A 289 3.70 10.56 22.97
N ILE A 290 4.64 9.87 22.32
CA ILE A 290 4.46 8.48 21.88
C ILE A 290 4.26 7.55 23.10
N VAL A 291 5.03 7.74 24.17
CA VAL A 291 4.87 6.97 25.41
C VAL A 291 3.50 7.23 26.04
N GLU A 292 3.07 8.49 26.14
CA GLU A 292 1.74 8.82 26.69
C GLU A 292 0.61 8.20 25.85
N MET A 293 0.74 8.21 24.53
CA MET A 293 -0.20 7.58 23.62
C MET A 293 -0.25 6.06 23.80
N ARG A 294 0.92 5.42 23.94
CA ARG A 294 1.01 3.97 24.19
C ARG A 294 0.41 3.59 25.54
N ASP A 295 0.72 4.35 26.60
CA ASP A 295 0.12 4.15 27.91
C ASP A 295 -1.40 4.27 27.86
N LEU A 296 -1.93 5.26 27.13
CA LEU A 296 -3.36 5.41 26.89
C LEU A 296 -3.95 4.17 26.23
N LEU A 297 -3.42 3.73 25.09
CA LEU A 297 -3.87 2.52 24.39
C LEU A 297 -3.78 1.27 25.27
N GLY A 298 -2.70 1.15 26.06
CA GLY A 298 -2.50 0.07 27.02
C GLY A 298 -3.55 0.05 28.13
N THR A 299 -3.92 1.21 28.69
CA THR A 299 -4.99 1.29 29.71
C THR A 299 -6.35 0.86 29.16
N MET A 300 -6.56 1.01 27.86
CA MET A 300 -7.79 0.62 27.19
C MET A 300 -7.74 -0.83 26.66
N SER A 301 -6.61 -1.53 26.80
CA SER A 301 -6.40 -2.92 26.34
C SER A 301 -6.43 -3.10 24.82
N GLU A 302 -5.99 -2.08 24.07
CA GLU A 302 -5.82 -2.18 22.62
C GLU A 302 -4.78 -3.27 22.28
N PRO A 303 -5.02 -4.21 21.35
CA PRO A 303 -4.05 -5.22 21.00
C PRO A 303 -2.75 -4.62 20.44
N HIS A 304 -1.61 -5.20 20.81
CA HIS A 304 -0.29 -4.84 20.27
C HIS A 304 0.14 -3.36 20.45
N TRP A 305 -0.53 -2.61 21.35
CA TRP A 305 -0.30 -1.18 21.61
C TRP A 305 1.18 -0.79 21.82
N ASP A 306 1.97 -1.68 22.41
CA ASP A 306 3.39 -1.50 22.72
C ASP A 306 4.30 -1.61 21.49
N SER A 307 3.88 -2.42 20.52
CA SER A 307 4.62 -2.76 19.29
C SER A 307 4.06 -2.07 18.04
N MET A 308 2.99 -1.28 18.18
CA MET A 308 2.42 -0.53 17.06
C MET A 308 3.47 0.36 16.39
N PRO A 309 3.50 0.39 15.05
CA PRO A 309 4.37 1.27 14.30
C PRO A 309 3.98 2.74 14.58
N VAL A 310 5.00 3.59 14.64
CA VAL A 310 4.82 5.03 14.80
C VAL A 310 5.23 5.69 13.49
N LEU A 311 4.31 6.48 12.94
CA LEU A 311 4.44 7.18 11.67
C LEU A 311 4.46 8.68 11.93
N ARG A 312 5.36 9.43 11.29
CA ARG A 312 5.43 10.89 11.40
C ARG A 312 4.98 11.54 10.10
N ASP A 313 4.25 12.65 10.18
CA ASP A 313 3.77 13.37 9.00
C ASP A 313 4.91 13.94 8.12
N THR A 314 6.10 14.11 8.68
CA THR A 314 7.32 14.53 7.97
C THR A 314 8.09 13.39 7.29
N ASP A 315 7.73 12.12 7.52
CA ASP A 315 8.45 10.99 6.94
C ASP A 315 8.21 10.94 5.42
N SER A 316 9.30 10.93 4.64
CA SER A 316 9.23 11.05 3.18
C SER A 316 8.47 9.92 2.48
N ASN A 317 8.36 8.75 3.13
CA ASN A 317 7.67 7.58 2.61
C ASN A 317 6.35 7.28 3.32
N VAL A 318 5.86 8.17 4.18
CA VAL A 318 4.69 7.85 5.02
C VAL A 318 3.47 7.45 4.21
N GLY A 319 3.28 8.01 3.01
CA GLY A 319 2.23 7.56 2.09
C GLY A 319 2.36 6.08 1.69
N LEU A 320 3.57 5.59 1.39
CA LEU A 320 3.82 4.17 1.13
C LEU A 320 3.63 3.32 2.38
N THR A 321 4.09 3.79 3.54
CA THR A 321 3.92 3.07 4.80
C THR A 321 2.44 2.92 5.17
N LEU A 322 1.65 3.97 4.98
CA LEU A 322 0.19 3.99 5.18
C LEU A 322 -0.53 3.07 4.19
N ARG A 323 -0.08 2.98 2.93
CA ARG A 323 -0.57 1.95 1.99
C ARG A 323 -0.30 0.55 2.52
N GLY A 324 0.87 0.32 3.10
CA GLY A 324 1.26 -0.95 3.71
C GLY A 324 0.27 -1.46 4.76
N LEU A 325 -0.34 -0.55 5.54
CA LEU A 325 -1.36 -0.88 6.55
C LEU A 325 -2.70 -1.33 5.95
N LEU A 326 -3.03 -0.87 4.74
CA LEU A 326 -4.27 -1.25 4.06
C LEU A 326 -4.19 -2.63 3.40
N LEU A 327 -3.00 -3.20 3.30
CA LEU A 327 -2.78 -4.51 2.73
C LEU A 327 -2.96 -5.60 3.80
N PRO A 328 -3.38 -6.82 3.44
CA PRO A 328 -3.40 -7.94 4.38
C PRO A 328 -2.02 -8.16 5.00
N VAL A 329 -1.96 -8.45 6.30
CA VAL A 329 -0.68 -8.72 6.98
C VAL A 329 0.09 -9.82 6.23
N PRO A 330 1.38 -9.60 5.89
CA PRO A 330 2.17 -10.51 5.06
C PRO A 330 2.45 -11.88 5.69
#